data_AF-A0A845R2B9-F1
#
_entry.id   AF-A0A845R2B9-F1
#
_cell.length_a   1.000
_cell.length_b   1.000
_cell.length_c   1.000
_cell.angle_alpha   90.00
_cell.angle_beta   90.00
_cell.angle_gamma   90.00
#
_symmetry.space_group_name_H-M   'P 1'
#
loop_
_entity.id
_entity.type
_entity.pdbx_description
1 polymer ?
#
loop_
_entity_poly.entity_id
_entity_poly.type
_entity_poly.pdbx_seq_one_letter_code
_entity_poly.pdbx_strand_id
1 'polypeptide(L)' 'MNLFGISKENAKKVKNKVLPKNIRLKDKQLWCPYCSCPVIFQKDKNLGTKRCPLCSISIRDYWVKKVNKL' A
#
# COMPACT_ATOMS: atom_id res chain seq x y z
N MET A 1 -15.40 -21.57 13.18
CA MET A 1 -15.12 -20.11 13.21
C MET A 1 -13.73 -19.95 12.59
N ASN A 2 -13.61 -19.50 11.34
CA ASN A 2 -12.36 -19.66 10.60
C ASN A 2 -11.84 -18.35 9.98
N LEU A 3 -10.50 -18.23 10.07
CA LEU A 3 -9.55 -17.46 9.26
C LEU A 3 -9.59 -15.93 9.32
N PHE A 4 -8.87 -15.32 10.26
CA PHE A 4 -8.06 -14.11 9.98
C PHE A 4 -6.79 -14.07 10.85
N GLY A 5 -5.94 -15.09 10.70
CA GLY A 5 -4.56 -15.05 11.17
C GLY A 5 -3.64 -14.60 10.05
N ILE A 6 -3.64 -13.31 9.70
CA ILE A 6 -2.51 -12.71 8.97
C ILE A 6 -1.86 -11.75 9.95
N SER A 7 -0.79 -12.24 10.56
CA SER A 7 0.12 -11.50 11.43
C SER A 7 0.52 -10.20 10.73
N LYS A 8 0.08 -9.07 11.30
CA LYS A 8 0.50 -7.71 10.92
C LYS A 8 1.94 -7.49 11.37
N GLU A 9 2.90 -8.19 10.77
CA GLU A 9 4.31 -7.92 10.99
C GLU A 9 4.74 -6.64 10.24
N ASN A 10 4.39 -5.52 10.90
CA ASN A 10 5.06 -4.23 10.91
C ASN A 10 5.40 -3.56 9.56
N ALA A 11 4.36 -3.04 8.89
CA ALA A 11 4.47 -1.96 7.90
C ALA A 11 5.19 -0.67 8.42
N LYS A 12 5.54 -0.62 9.71
CA LYS A 12 6.19 0.51 10.38
C LYS A 12 7.73 0.52 10.31
N LYS A 13 8.40 -0.51 9.75
CA LYS A 13 9.88 -0.60 9.72
C LYS A 13 10.55 -0.29 8.37
N VAL A 14 9.81 0.21 7.38
CA VAL A 14 10.41 0.57 6.09
C VAL A 14 11.18 1.90 6.21
N LYS A 15 12.52 1.82 6.25
CA LYS A 15 13.41 3.00 6.28
C LYS A 15 13.36 3.79 4.95
N ASN A 16 13.29 3.08 3.82
CA ASN A 16 13.28 3.68 2.48
C ASN A 16 11.95 3.45 1.77
N LYS A 17 11.17 4.52 1.65
CA LYS A 17 9.84 4.53 1.06
C LYS A 17 9.83 4.55 -0.48
N VAL A 18 10.98 4.32 -1.12
CA VAL A 18 11.16 4.54 -2.56
C VAL A 18 10.71 3.33 -3.36
N LEU A 19 10.11 3.54 -4.54
CA LEU A 19 9.87 2.49 -5.53
C LEU A 19 11.21 2.06 -6.16
N PRO A 20 11.63 0.79 -6.05
CA PRO A 20 12.86 0.31 -6.68
C PRO A 20 12.78 0.40 -8.21
N LYS A 21 13.86 0.83 -8.86
CA LYS A 21 13.92 1.05 -10.32
C LYS A 21 13.60 -0.19 -11.15
N ASN A 22 13.78 -1.39 -10.59
CA ASN A 22 13.57 -2.66 -11.28
C ASN A 22 12.18 -3.28 -11.08
N ILE A 23 11.28 -2.61 -10.33
CA ILE A 23 9.92 -3.08 -10.13
C ILE A 23 9.03 -2.54 -11.24
N ARG A 24 8.40 -3.45 -12.00
CA ARG A 24 7.34 -3.11 -12.95
C ARG A 24 5.98 -3.32 -12.28
N LEU A 25 5.23 -2.24 -12.10
CA LEU A 25 3.84 -2.31 -11.63
C LEU A 25 2.95 -2.78 -12.79
N LYS A 26 2.04 -3.72 -12.53
CA LYS A 26 1.00 -4.10 -13.50
C LYS A 26 -0.10 -3.04 -13.53
N ASP A 27 -0.98 -3.11 -14.53
CA ASP A 27 -2.12 -2.20 -14.66
C ASP A 27 -2.91 -2.09 -13.34
N LYS A 28 -3.19 -0.84 -12.95
CA LYS A 28 -3.93 -0.48 -11.73
C LYS A 28 -3.22 -0.82 -10.40
N GLN A 29 -2.01 -1.39 -10.43
CA GLN A 29 -1.18 -1.54 -9.23
C GLN A 29 -0.48 -0.23 -8.87
N LEU A 30 -0.34 0.01 -7.58
CA LEU A 30 0.43 1.10 -7.00
C LEU A 30 1.42 0.54 -5.99
N TRP A 31 2.55 1.20 -5.84
CA TRP A 31 3.52 0.90 -4.80
C TRP A 31 3.02 1.39 -3.45
N CYS A 32 2.94 0.49 -2.47
CA CYS A 32 2.76 0.89 -1.08
C CYS A 32 4.13 1.13 -0.43
N PRO A 33 4.51 2.37 -0.08
CA PRO A 33 5.82 2.68 0.49
C PRO A 33 6.01 2.15 1.93
N TYR A 34 4.93 1.70 2.58
CA TYR A 34 4.95 1.17 3.94
C TYR A 34 4.98 -0.37 3.96
N CYS A 35 4.49 -1.02 2.90
CA CYS A 35 4.58 -2.46 2.74
C CYS A 35 5.74 -2.87 1.83
N SER A 36 6.37 -1.90 1.16
CA SER A 36 7.40 -2.12 0.14
C SER A 36 6.99 -3.16 -0.90
N CYS A 37 5.74 -3.08 -1.37
CA CYS A 37 5.22 -4.02 -2.35
C CYS A 37 4.18 -3.38 -3.28
N PRO A 38 3.98 -3.93 -4.49
CA PRO A 38 2.89 -3.56 -5.38
C PRO A 38 1.56 -4.03 -4.81
N VAL A 39 0.58 -3.15 -4.72
CA VAL A 39 -0.78 -3.45 -4.24
C VAL A 39 -1.82 -2.76 -5.10
N ILE A 40 -3.03 -3.31 -5.14
CA ILE A 40 -4.20 -2.62 -5.69
C ILE A 40 -4.92 -1.98 -4.51
N PHE A 41 -4.93 -0.64 -4.46
CA PHE A 41 -5.64 0.07 -3.40
C PHE A 41 -7.15 -0.12 -3.57
N GLN A 42 -7.81 -0.63 -2.54
CA GLN A 42 -9.24 -0.96 -2.55
C GLN A 42 -10.06 0.16 -1.90
N LYS A 43 -11.26 0.44 -2.43
CA LYS A 43 -12.13 1.48 -1.88
C LYS A 43 -12.61 1.07 -0.48
N ASP A 44 -12.27 1.88 0.51
CA ASP A 44 -12.82 1.81 1.85
C ASP A 44 -14.24 2.39 1.84
N LYS A 45 -15.23 1.57 2.22
CA LYS A 45 -16.65 1.96 2.18
C LYS A 45 -17.02 3.02 3.22
N ASN A 46 -16.24 3.15 4.30
CA ASN A 46 -16.54 4.04 5.41
C ASN A 46 -15.96 5.44 5.17
N LEU A 47 -14.78 5.54 4.57
CA LEU A 47 -14.08 6.82 4.36
C LEU A 47 -14.08 7.32 2.91
N GLY A 48 -14.60 6.52 1.97
CA GLY A 48 -14.66 6.90 0.55
C GLY A 48 -13.29 7.05 -0.13
N THR A 49 -12.22 6.57 0.49
CA THR A 49 -10.85 6.61 -0.05
C THR A 49 -10.34 5.22 -0.37
N LYS A 50 -9.43 5.08 -1.34
CA LYS A 50 -8.78 3.79 -1.59
C LYS A 50 -7.66 3.57 -0.57
N ARG A 51 -7.54 2.36 -0.03
CA ARG A 51 -6.56 1.97 0.99
C ARG A 51 -5.76 0.74 0.59
N CYS A 52 -4.54 0.65 1.07
CA CYS A 52 -3.72 -0.54 0.93
C CYS A 52 -4.39 -1.70 1.69
N PRO A 53 -4.59 -2.87 1.08
CA PRO A 53 -5.21 -4.02 1.74
C PRO A 53 -4.33 -4.64 2.85
N LEU A 54 -3.04 -4.30 2.90
CA LEU A 54 -2.08 -4.86 3.86
C LEU A 54 -1.88 -3.99 5.11
N CYS A 55 -1.73 -2.67 4.93
CA CYS A 55 -1.43 -1.73 6.03
C CYS A 55 -2.48 -0.63 6.22
N SER A 56 -3.56 -0.65 5.43
CA SER A 56 -4.65 0.33 5.49
C SER A 56 -4.27 1.78 5.21
N ILE A 57 -3.03 2.05 4.74
CA ILE A 57 -2.62 3.39 4.34
C ILE A 57 -3.49 3.88 3.18
N SER A 58 -3.88 5.14 3.24
CA SER A 58 -4.71 5.76 2.20
C SER A 58 -3.89 6.05 0.95
N ILE A 59 -4.53 5.95 -0.22
CA ILE A 59 -4.00 6.46 -1.49
C ILE A 59 -3.73 7.97 -1.43
N ARG A 60 -4.38 8.67 -0.48
CA ARG A 60 -4.20 10.11 -0.24
C ARG A 60 -2.93 10.43 0.56
N ASP A 61 -2.23 9.43 1.10
CA ASP A 61 -1.01 9.64 1.88
C ASP A 61 0.09 10.28 1.03
N TYR A 62 0.83 11.23 1.63
CA TYR A 62 1.87 12.00 0.94
C TYR A 62 2.92 11.09 0.27
N TRP A 63 3.39 10.06 0.97
CA TRP A 63 4.43 9.18 0.43
C TRP A 63 3.88 8.29 -0.67
N VAL A 64 2.63 7.84 -0.56
CA VAL A 64 1.96 7.07 -1.63
C VAL A 64 1.86 7.90 -2.90
N LYS A 65 1.41 9.15 -2.81
CA LYS A 65 1.33 10.04 -3.98
C LYS A 65 2.70 10.30 -4.59
N LYS A 66 3.68 10.65 -3.75
CA LYS A 66 5.05 10.97 -4.18
C LYS A 66 5.71 9.83 -4.96
N VAL A 67 5.58 8.59 -4.49
CA VAL A 67 6.28 7.43 -5.09
C VAL A 67 5.56 6.89 -6.32
N ASN A 68 4.24 7.09 -6.40
CA ASN A 68 3.41 6.67 -7.53
C ASN A 68 3.14 7.77 -8.57
N LYS A 69 3.63 9.00 -8.33
CA LYS A 69 3.40 10.18 -9.19
C LYS A 69 1.90 10.48 -9.43
N LEU A 70 1.11 10.43 -8.35
CA LEU A 70 -0.32 10.76 -8.32
C LEU A 70 -0.59 12.20 -7.89
#